data_AF-A0A4Y2NXG6-F1
#
_entry.id   AF-A0A4Y2NXG6-F1
#
_cell.length_a   1.000
_cell.length_b   1.000
_cell.length_c   1.000
_cell.angle_alpha   90.00
_cell.angle_beta   90.00
_cell.angle_gamma   90.00
#
_symmetry.space_group_name_H-M   'P 1'
#
loop_
_entity.id
_entity.type
_entity.pdbx_description
1 polymer ?
#
loop_
_entity_poly.entity_id
_entity_poly.type
_entity_poly.pdbx_seq_one_letter_code
_entity_poly.pdbx_strand_id
1 'polypeptide(L)'
;MASGEKKRRTEEENREFNQNWTESFAFICNTDGLPTCLICHDKLAHNKKSNLERHFTTKHTEFAGKYPTGDARKKAVEELQEKQQSSFMLSNWAQSSNNVNLASFAVSLEISKRGNPFTDGEYVKDCFIRASEELFRDEKIKDLPLSAKTVQDRTAKVSSNVTHMQVEDIQLASALSLAIGESCDIKDTAQVTLFVKFMSSQSPKEELLGLLPLSGQTRGEDIANAVQKCLKDNGIDINKIVSIATDGARSMRGIHREIINSILAKALYHRQFKDFLEEIDSQFSDLLLHNKVRWLSRGNVLQRFALCLSEIKTFLNEKSIDHPKLEEDKWLQEFNFMVDTTMKLNELNLKLQGKGNPAYALLEEVVCFEKITSFC
;
A
#
# COMPACT_ATOMS: atom_id res chain seq x y z
N MET A 1 -11.30 60.12 -67.45
CA MET A 1 -10.92 58.78 -66.96
C MET A 1 -10.44 58.95 -65.53
N ALA A 2 -11.24 58.50 -64.58
CA ALA A 2 -10.96 58.62 -63.15
C ALA A 2 -9.80 57.66 -62.77
N SER A 3 -8.82 58.20 -62.04
CA SER A 3 -7.77 57.43 -61.38
C SER A 3 -8.41 56.53 -60.33
N GLY A 4 -8.54 55.24 -60.64
CA GLY A 4 -9.04 54.26 -59.68
C GLY A 4 -7.99 54.00 -58.60
N GLU A 5 -8.29 54.40 -57.37
CA GLU A 5 -7.55 53.99 -56.18
C GLU A 5 -7.40 52.46 -56.17
N LYS A 6 -6.16 51.98 -56.22
CA LYS A 6 -5.86 50.56 -56.05
C LYS A 6 -6.40 50.10 -54.70
N LYS A 7 -7.38 49.19 -54.72
CA LYS A 7 -7.82 48.43 -53.54
C LYS A 7 -6.60 47.76 -52.92
N ARG A 8 -6.19 48.23 -51.74
CA ARG A 8 -5.08 47.68 -50.95
C ARG A 8 -5.38 46.21 -50.63
N ARG A 9 -4.48 45.30 -51.02
CA ARG A 9 -4.61 43.85 -50.77
C ARG A 9 -4.04 43.51 -49.40
N THR A 10 -4.79 42.73 -48.63
CA THR A 10 -4.48 42.36 -47.24
C THR A 10 -3.21 41.52 -47.08
N GLU A 11 -2.77 40.86 -48.15
CA GLU A 11 -1.59 39.97 -48.19
C GLU A 11 -0.26 40.73 -48.19
N GLU A 12 -0.25 42.02 -48.56
CA GLU A 12 0.98 42.84 -48.64
C GLU A 12 1.39 43.47 -47.30
N GLU A 13 0.56 43.38 -46.25
CA GLU A 13 0.73 44.19 -45.04
C GLU A 13 1.26 43.45 -43.80
N ASN A 14 1.63 42.16 -43.88
CA ASN A 14 2.19 41.38 -42.75
C ASN A 14 1.66 41.83 -41.38
N ARG A 15 0.32 41.81 -41.23
CA ARG A 15 -0.34 42.34 -40.03
C ARG A 15 -0.21 41.33 -38.91
N GLU A 16 0.94 41.34 -38.25
CA GLU A 16 1.20 40.52 -37.08
C GLU A 16 0.38 41.02 -35.88
N PHE A 17 0.07 40.09 -34.97
CA PHE A 17 -0.62 40.43 -33.73
C PHE A 17 0.29 41.27 -32.83
N ASN A 18 -0.19 42.43 -32.38
CA ASN A 18 0.58 43.27 -31.46
C ASN A 18 0.22 42.95 -30.00
N GLN A 19 1.24 42.63 -29.20
CA GLN A 19 1.08 42.25 -27.79
C GLN A 19 0.37 43.32 -26.93
N ASN A 20 0.52 44.61 -27.27
CA ASN A 20 -0.17 45.69 -26.54
C ASN A 20 -1.69 45.63 -26.66
N TRP A 21 -2.22 44.92 -27.67
CA TRP A 21 -3.66 44.68 -27.81
C TRP A 21 -4.22 43.77 -26.73
N THR A 22 -3.37 42.95 -26.11
CA THR A 22 -3.76 42.12 -24.97
C THR A 22 -4.17 42.98 -23.79
N GLU A 23 -3.30 43.89 -23.37
CA GLU A 23 -3.60 44.80 -22.26
C GLU A 23 -4.69 45.83 -22.62
N SER A 24 -4.70 46.29 -23.87
CA SER A 24 -5.60 47.38 -24.29
C SER A 24 -7.04 46.92 -24.52
N PHE A 25 -7.23 45.74 -25.10
CA PHE A 25 -8.51 45.25 -25.62
C PHE A 25 -8.87 43.83 -25.15
N ALA A 26 -8.09 43.22 -24.26
CA ALA A 26 -8.29 41.85 -23.79
C ALA A 26 -8.33 40.81 -24.93
N PHE A 27 -7.36 40.87 -25.84
CA PHE A 27 -7.20 39.90 -26.94
C PHE A 27 -5.88 39.13 -26.83
N ILE A 28 -5.87 37.86 -27.25
CA ILE A 28 -4.65 37.06 -27.41
C ILE A 28 -4.55 36.53 -28.83
N CYS A 29 -3.34 36.17 -29.24
CA CYS A 29 -3.10 35.47 -30.49
C CYS A 29 -3.35 33.98 -30.28
N ASN A 30 -4.19 33.36 -31.11
CA ASN A 30 -4.41 31.91 -31.08
C ASN A 30 -3.35 31.14 -31.89
N THR A 31 -3.47 29.82 -31.93
CA THR A 31 -2.57 28.91 -32.68
C THR A 31 -2.54 29.19 -34.18
N ASP A 32 -3.59 29.82 -34.72
CA ASP A 32 -3.74 30.16 -36.14
C ASP A 32 -3.21 31.57 -36.46
N GLY A 33 -2.62 32.26 -35.48
CA GLY A 33 -2.09 33.62 -35.64
C GLY A 33 -3.16 34.73 -35.63
N LEU A 34 -4.39 34.42 -35.20
CA LEU A 34 -5.54 35.33 -35.24
C LEU A 34 -5.96 35.82 -33.85
N PRO A 35 -6.60 37.01 -33.74
CA PRO A 35 -7.04 37.56 -32.46
C PRO A 35 -8.22 36.78 -31.90
N THR A 36 -8.13 36.36 -30.65
CA THR A 36 -9.22 35.76 -29.86
C THR A 36 -9.49 36.59 -28.61
N CYS A 37 -10.76 36.94 -28.38
CA CYS A 37 -11.16 37.73 -27.21
C CYS A 37 -11.08 36.90 -25.92
N LEU A 38 -10.47 37.45 -24.87
CA LEU A 38 -10.35 36.80 -23.55
C LEU A 38 -11.67 36.78 -22.76
N ILE A 39 -12.63 37.64 -23.11
CA ILE A 39 -13.88 37.82 -22.34
C ILE A 39 -15.01 36.93 -22.90
N CYS A 40 -15.17 36.87 -24.23
CA CYS A 40 -16.22 36.07 -24.88
C CYS A 40 -15.72 34.98 -25.83
N HIS A 41 -14.41 34.82 -26.00
CA HIS A 41 -13.80 33.80 -26.86
C HIS A 41 -14.08 33.91 -28.37
N ASP A 42 -14.67 35.02 -28.82
CA ASP A 42 -14.85 35.30 -30.26
C ASP A 42 -13.50 35.42 -30.98
N LYS A 43 -13.39 34.77 -32.15
CA LYS A 43 -12.23 34.86 -33.05
C LYS A 43 -12.46 35.94 -34.12
N LEU A 44 -11.48 36.80 -34.34
CA LEU A 44 -11.50 37.78 -35.43
C LEU A 44 -10.72 37.24 -36.63
N ALA A 45 -11.24 37.47 -37.84
CA ALA A 45 -10.62 37.00 -39.08
C ALA A 45 -9.34 37.75 -39.46
N HIS A 46 -9.07 38.92 -38.84
CA HIS A 46 -7.95 39.78 -39.22
C HIS A 46 -7.32 40.48 -38.01
N ASN A 47 -6.00 40.52 -37.99
CA ASN A 47 -5.16 41.30 -37.06
C ASN A 47 -5.26 42.81 -37.38
N LYS A 48 -6.38 43.44 -37.03
CA LYS A 48 -6.60 44.87 -37.25
C LYS A 48 -7.04 45.54 -35.95
N LYS A 49 -6.23 46.47 -35.43
CA LYS A 49 -6.55 47.23 -34.22
C LYS A 49 -7.99 47.77 -34.20
N SER A 50 -8.47 48.35 -35.30
CA SER A 50 -9.83 48.88 -35.43
C SER A 50 -10.92 47.81 -35.23
N ASN A 51 -10.66 46.55 -35.59
CA ASN A 51 -11.60 45.45 -35.40
C ASN A 51 -11.65 45.03 -33.93
N LEU A 52 -10.48 44.92 -33.27
CA LEU A 52 -10.38 44.58 -31.85
C LEU A 52 -11.00 45.67 -30.98
N GLU A 53 -10.67 46.92 -31.27
CA GLU A 53 -11.17 48.10 -30.55
C GLU A 53 -12.69 48.24 -30.71
N ARG A 54 -13.22 48.05 -31.93
CA ARG A 54 -14.66 48.03 -32.15
C ARG A 54 -15.33 46.87 -31.41
N HIS A 55 -14.74 45.67 -31.45
CA HIS A 55 -15.28 44.52 -30.72
C HIS A 55 -15.33 44.80 -29.22
N PHE A 56 -14.22 45.29 -28.65
CA PHE A 56 -14.09 45.58 -27.23
C PHE A 56 -15.08 46.66 -26.78
N THR A 57 -15.16 47.77 -27.51
CA THR A 57 -16.04 48.89 -27.16
C THR A 57 -17.52 48.62 -27.39
N THR A 58 -17.89 47.66 -28.26
CA THR A 58 -19.31 47.34 -28.53
C THR A 58 -19.84 46.17 -27.72
N LYS A 59 -19.03 45.11 -27.53
CA LYS A 59 -19.45 43.90 -26.81
C LYS A 59 -19.09 43.89 -25.34
N HIS A 60 -18.05 44.63 -24.94
CA HIS A 60 -17.48 44.60 -23.59
C HIS A 60 -17.50 45.98 -22.93
N THR A 61 -18.58 46.74 -23.14
CA THR A 61 -18.79 48.07 -22.56
C THR A 61 -18.74 48.06 -21.02
N GLU A 62 -19.39 47.09 -20.40
CA GLU A 62 -19.38 46.93 -18.93
C GLU A 62 -17.97 46.66 -18.40
N PHE A 63 -17.21 45.79 -19.08
CA PHE A 63 -15.84 45.48 -18.70
C PHE A 63 -14.93 46.71 -18.89
N ALA A 64 -15.10 47.44 -20.01
CA ALA A 64 -14.35 48.66 -20.29
C ALA A 64 -14.63 49.77 -19.27
N GLY A 65 -15.88 49.86 -18.78
CA GLY A 65 -16.28 50.80 -17.73
C GLY A 65 -15.77 50.41 -16.34
N LYS A 66 -15.80 49.11 -16.01
CA LYS A 66 -15.30 48.58 -14.73
C LYS A 66 -13.78 48.64 -14.63
N TYR A 67 -13.08 48.44 -15.74
CA TYR A 67 -11.61 48.42 -15.82
C TYR A 67 -11.12 49.42 -16.87
N PRO A 68 -10.98 50.72 -16.53
CA PRO A 68 -10.43 51.73 -17.43
C PRO A 68 -8.94 51.46 -17.76
N THR A 69 -8.44 52.07 -18.84
CA THR A 69 -7.08 51.85 -19.34
C THR A 69 -6.05 52.20 -18.24
N GLY A 70 -5.08 51.31 -18.01
CA GLY A 70 -4.07 51.43 -16.96
C GLY A 70 -3.90 50.14 -16.15
N ASP A 71 -3.30 50.23 -14.96
CA ASP A 71 -2.93 49.07 -14.14
C ASP A 71 -4.13 48.18 -13.76
N ALA A 72 -5.31 48.77 -13.54
CA ALA A 72 -6.52 48.02 -13.23
C ALA A 72 -6.96 47.12 -14.39
N ARG A 73 -6.87 47.58 -15.64
CA ARG A 73 -7.18 46.76 -16.82
C ARG A 73 -6.11 45.71 -17.05
N LYS A 74 -4.84 46.07 -16.87
CA LYS A 74 -3.73 45.13 -17.00
C LYS A 74 -3.89 43.94 -16.06
N LYS A 75 -4.14 44.19 -14.77
CA LYS A 75 -4.38 43.15 -13.77
C LYS A 75 -5.61 42.28 -14.08
N ALA A 76 -6.72 42.89 -14.51
CA ALA A 76 -7.92 42.15 -14.87
C ALA A 76 -7.71 41.24 -16.10
N VAL A 77 -6.91 41.69 -17.07
CA VAL A 77 -6.53 40.89 -18.25
C VAL A 77 -5.60 39.75 -17.86
N GLU A 78 -4.61 40.00 -16.99
CA GLU A 78 -3.71 38.96 -16.45
C GLU A 78 -4.51 37.85 -15.73
N GLU A 79 -5.47 38.21 -14.87
CA GLU A 79 -6.36 37.25 -14.20
C GLU A 79 -7.22 36.42 -15.18
N LEU A 80 -7.67 37.03 -16.29
CA LEU A 80 -8.39 36.31 -17.34
C LEU A 80 -7.48 35.33 -18.10
N GLN A 81 -6.22 35.72 -18.33
CA GLN A 81 -5.22 34.84 -18.95
C GLN A 81 -4.88 33.65 -18.06
N GLU A 82 -4.72 33.85 -16.75
CA GLU A 82 -4.47 32.76 -15.80
C GLU A 82 -5.62 31.74 -15.78
N LYS A 83 -6.88 32.22 -15.73
CA LYS A 83 -8.07 31.36 -15.78
C LYS A 83 -8.19 30.58 -17.10
N GLN A 84 -7.85 31.21 -18.22
CA GLN A 84 -7.86 30.54 -19.52
C GLN A 84 -6.73 29.52 -19.64
N GLN A 85 -5.53 29.83 -19.13
CA GLN A 85 -4.41 28.89 -19.09
C GLN A 85 -4.73 27.66 -18.23
N SER A 86 -5.39 27.81 -17.08
CA SER A 86 -5.81 26.64 -16.29
C SER A 86 -6.80 25.73 -17.03
N SER A 87 -7.73 26.31 -17.80
CA SER A 87 -8.69 25.56 -18.61
C SER A 87 -8.03 24.91 -19.84
N PHE A 88 -7.10 25.60 -20.49
CA PHE A 88 -6.32 25.07 -21.61
C PHE A 88 -5.32 24.00 -21.20
N MET A 89 -4.73 24.10 -20.00
CA MET A 89 -3.87 23.05 -19.44
C MET A 89 -4.67 21.78 -19.14
N LEU A 90 -5.89 21.88 -18.61
CA LEU A 90 -6.75 20.72 -18.38
C LEU A 90 -7.18 20.08 -19.71
N SER A 91 -7.55 20.89 -20.71
CA SER A 91 -7.97 20.37 -22.02
C SER A 91 -6.81 19.78 -22.82
N ASN A 92 -5.60 20.36 -22.76
CA ASN A 92 -4.40 19.77 -23.34
C ASN A 92 -3.95 18.52 -22.59
N TRP A 93 -4.13 18.47 -21.27
CA TRP A 93 -3.94 17.26 -20.48
C TRP A 93 -4.94 16.17 -20.88
N ALA A 94 -6.20 16.50 -21.18
CA ALA A 94 -7.18 15.53 -21.69
C ALA A 94 -6.98 15.15 -23.19
N GLN A 95 -6.10 15.84 -23.92
CA GLN A 95 -5.94 15.65 -25.37
C GLN A 95 -4.99 14.51 -25.77
N SER A 96 -4.13 14.00 -24.89
CA SER A 96 -3.29 12.84 -25.22
C SER A 96 -4.01 11.52 -24.91
N SER A 97 -4.01 10.58 -25.85
CA SER A 97 -4.52 9.20 -25.65
C SER A 97 -3.82 8.47 -24.49
N ASN A 98 -2.63 8.94 -24.11
CA ASN A 98 -1.89 8.46 -22.95
C ASN A 98 -2.57 8.84 -21.63
N ASN A 99 -3.19 10.01 -21.54
CA ASN A 99 -3.72 10.52 -20.28
C ASN A 99 -5.06 9.87 -19.87
N VAL A 100 -5.90 9.48 -20.83
CA VAL A 100 -7.11 8.68 -20.56
C VAL A 100 -6.74 7.29 -20.02
N ASN A 101 -5.70 6.68 -20.59
CA ASN A 101 -5.18 5.41 -20.09
C ASN A 101 -4.57 5.55 -18.68
N LEU A 102 -3.77 6.57 -18.42
CA LEU A 102 -3.21 6.85 -17.09
C LEU A 102 -4.29 7.10 -16.05
N ALA A 103 -5.29 7.95 -16.35
CA ALA A 103 -6.40 8.25 -15.45
C ALA A 103 -7.16 6.98 -15.06
N SER A 104 -7.38 6.09 -16.02
CA SER A 104 -8.13 4.87 -15.78
C SER A 104 -7.31 3.79 -15.06
N PHE A 105 -5.97 3.80 -15.14
CA PHE A 105 -5.10 3.08 -14.18
C PHE A 105 -5.21 3.65 -12.76
N ALA A 106 -5.21 4.98 -12.60
CA ALA A 106 -5.31 5.62 -11.29
C ALA A 106 -6.64 5.29 -10.58
N VAL A 107 -7.77 5.39 -11.30
CA VAL A 107 -9.08 5.01 -10.76
C VAL A 107 -9.14 3.52 -10.42
N SER A 108 -8.65 2.64 -11.30
CA SER A 108 -8.65 1.19 -11.04
C SER A 108 -7.84 0.82 -9.79
N LEU A 109 -6.70 1.48 -9.59
CA LEU A 109 -5.87 1.30 -8.40
C LEU A 109 -6.60 1.75 -7.13
N GLU A 110 -7.31 2.87 -7.17
CA GLU A 110 -8.05 3.38 -6.01
C GLU A 110 -9.22 2.45 -5.61
N ILE A 111 -9.97 1.94 -6.59
CA ILE A 111 -11.01 0.92 -6.36
C ILE A 111 -10.40 -0.31 -5.66
N SER A 112 -9.26 -0.78 -6.17
CA SER A 112 -8.60 -1.98 -5.67
C SER A 112 -8.03 -1.80 -4.26
N LYS A 113 -7.42 -0.65 -3.97
CA LYS A 113 -6.88 -0.33 -2.64
C LYS A 113 -7.94 -0.30 -1.55
N ARG A 114 -9.18 0.06 -1.91
CA ARG A 114 -10.32 0.10 -0.98
C ARG A 114 -11.02 -1.25 -0.85
N GLY A 115 -10.66 -2.25 -1.65
CA GLY A 115 -11.32 -3.55 -1.68
C GLY A 115 -12.72 -3.50 -2.30
N ASN A 116 -12.99 -2.51 -3.14
CA ASN A 116 -14.30 -2.34 -3.77
C ASN A 116 -14.49 -3.29 -4.96
N PRO A 117 -15.75 -3.63 -5.32
CA PRO A 117 -16.04 -4.41 -6.53
C PRO A 117 -15.51 -3.75 -7.80
N PHE A 118 -15.05 -4.55 -8.77
CA PHE A 118 -14.58 -4.01 -10.06
C PHE A 118 -15.68 -3.31 -10.87
N THR A 119 -16.95 -3.64 -10.62
CA THR A 119 -18.12 -2.99 -11.20
C THR A 119 -18.24 -1.52 -10.80
N ASP A 120 -17.62 -1.11 -9.69
CA ASP A 120 -17.61 0.30 -9.26
C ASP A 120 -16.91 1.22 -10.28
N GLY A 121 -16.11 0.68 -11.20
CA GLY A 121 -15.53 1.45 -12.29
C GLY A 121 -16.58 2.13 -13.17
N GLU A 122 -17.68 1.44 -13.47
CA GLU A 122 -18.78 1.99 -14.28
C GLU A 122 -19.54 3.06 -13.50
N TYR A 123 -19.79 2.82 -12.21
CA TYR A 123 -20.40 3.80 -11.31
C TYR A 123 -19.56 5.08 -11.22
N VAL A 124 -18.25 4.96 -11.02
CA VAL A 124 -17.32 6.11 -10.97
C VAL A 124 -17.33 6.87 -12.30
N LYS A 125 -17.34 6.16 -13.42
CA LYS A 125 -17.42 6.76 -14.75
C LYS A 125 -18.70 7.57 -14.94
N ASP A 126 -19.84 7.01 -14.57
CA ASP A 126 -21.14 7.69 -14.67
C ASP A 126 -21.21 8.95 -13.81
N CYS A 127 -20.70 8.89 -12.57
CA CYS A 127 -20.55 10.06 -11.72
C CYS A 127 -19.70 11.14 -12.38
N PHE A 128 -18.59 10.76 -13.00
CA PHE A 128 -17.65 11.69 -13.61
C PHE A 128 -18.20 12.34 -14.88
N ILE A 129 -18.94 11.59 -15.70
CA ILE A 129 -19.66 12.12 -16.87
C ILE A 129 -20.66 13.19 -16.41
N ARG A 130 -21.55 12.88 -15.46
CA ARG A 130 -22.57 13.83 -14.97
C ARG A 130 -21.95 15.10 -14.37
N ALA A 131 -20.89 14.95 -13.56
CA ALA A 131 -20.20 16.09 -12.98
C ALA A 131 -19.52 16.96 -14.05
N SER A 132 -18.96 16.34 -15.09
CA SER A 132 -18.28 17.07 -16.16
C SER A 132 -19.23 17.90 -17.01
N GLU A 133 -20.47 17.45 -17.24
CA GLU A 133 -21.47 18.17 -18.01
C GLU A 133 -21.79 19.53 -17.38
N GLU A 134 -21.76 19.62 -16.04
CA GLU A 134 -21.98 20.87 -15.31
C GLU A 134 -20.72 21.75 -15.23
N LEU A 135 -19.53 21.14 -15.14
CA LEU A 135 -18.28 21.88 -14.87
C LEU A 135 -17.55 22.35 -16.13
N PHE A 136 -17.40 21.48 -17.14
CA PHE A 136 -16.54 21.75 -18.31
C PHE A 136 -17.01 21.15 -19.65
N ARG A 137 -18.13 20.41 -19.67
CA ARG A 137 -18.76 19.78 -20.87
C ARG A 137 -17.76 19.04 -21.76
N ASP A 138 -16.96 18.16 -21.18
CA ASP A 138 -15.99 17.35 -21.92
C ASP A 138 -16.56 15.98 -22.29
N GLU A 139 -16.70 15.71 -23.58
CA GLU A 139 -17.24 14.44 -24.08
C GLU A 139 -16.26 13.26 -23.98
N LYS A 140 -14.95 13.52 -23.77
CA LYS A 140 -13.93 12.46 -23.79
C LYS A 140 -13.94 11.56 -22.56
N ILE A 141 -14.64 11.95 -21.49
CA ILE A 141 -14.83 11.09 -20.32
C ILE A 141 -15.65 9.84 -20.68
N LYS A 142 -16.49 9.94 -21.73
CA LYS A 142 -17.21 8.80 -22.30
C LYS A 142 -16.25 7.72 -22.81
N ASP A 143 -15.04 8.08 -23.23
CA ASP A 143 -14.02 7.15 -23.71
C ASP A 143 -13.17 6.55 -22.59
N LEU A 144 -13.32 7.00 -21.33
CA LEU A 144 -12.57 6.49 -20.19
C LEU A 144 -12.90 5.01 -19.95
N PRO A 145 -11.95 4.08 -20.11
CA PRO A 145 -12.26 2.65 -20.02
C PRO A 145 -12.25 2.22 -18.55
N LEU A 146 -13.43 2.00 -17.98
CA LEU A 146 -13.64 1.59 -16.57
C LEU A 146 -14.66 0.46 -16.43
N SER A 147 -14.85 -0.36 -17.46
CA SER A 147 -15.65 -1.58 -17.31
C SER A 147 -15.02 -2.49 -16.25
N ALA A 148 -15.83 -3.33 -15.62
CA ALA A 148 -15.34 -4.28 -14.60
C ALA A 148 -14.15 -5.11 -15.10
N LYS A 149 -14.17 -5.53 -16.37
CA LYS A 149 -13.07 -6.25 -17.01
C LYS A 149 -11.81 -5.40 -17.12
N THR A 150 -11.96 -4.13 -17.49
CA THR A 150 -10.83 -3.21 -17.60
C THR A 150 -10.20 -2.95 -16.22
N VAL A 151 -11.03 -2.71 -15.20
CA VAL A 151 -10.54 -2.51 -13.83
C VAL A 151 -9.76 -3.74 -13.38
N GLN A 152 -10.31 -4.94 -13.55
CA GLN A 152 -9.63 -6.20 -13.25
C GLN A 152 -8.27 -6.31 -13.95
N ASP A 153 -8.23 -6.10 -15.28
CA ASP A 153 -7.01 -6.26 -16.08
C ASP A 153 -5.93 -5.25 -15.68
N ARG A 154 -6.33 -4.02 -15.32
CA ARG A 154 -5.41 -3.00 -14.83
C ARG A 154 -4.90 -3.29 -13.44
N THR A 155 -5.76 -3.74 -12.54
CA THR A 155 -5.35 -4.17 -11.20
C THR A 155 -4.34 -5.32 -11.30
N ALA A 156 -4.56 -6.29 -12.18
CA ALA A 156 -3.61 -7.37 -12.42
C ALA A 156 -2.25 -6.85 -12.92
N LYS A 157 -2.23 -5.91 -13.87
CA LYS A 157 -1.00 -5.27 -14.37
C LYS A 157 -0.26 -4.47 -13.31
N VAL A 158 -0.98 -3.72 -12.48
CA VAL A 158 -0.36 -2.98 -11.36
C VAL A 158 0.20 -3.95 -10.34
N SER A 159 -0.56 -5.00 -9.98
CA SER A 159 -0.12 -6.06 -9.08
C SER A 159 1.16 -6.73 -9.59
N SER A 160 1.23 -7.11 -10.87
CA SER A 160 2.43 -7.73 -11.43
C SER A 160 3.66 -6.82 -11.37
N ASN A 161 3.46 -5.51 -11.63
CA ASN A 161 4.54 -4.53 -11.53
C ASN A 161 5.02 -4.35 -10.08
N VAL A 162 4.09 -4.31 -9.12
CA VAL A 162 4.43 -4.27 -7.69
C VAL A 162 5.21 -5.52 -7.31
N THR A 163 4.70 -6.72 -7.61
CA THR A 163 5.40 -7.97 -7.32
C THR A 163 6.80 -8.02 -7.92
N HIS A 164 6.99 -7.54 -9.15
CA HIS A 164 8.31 -7.48 -9.77
C HIS A 164 9.28 -6.60 -8.98
N MET A 165 8.87 -5.36 -8.65
CA MET A 165 9.70 -4.44 -7.85
C MET A 165 10.02 -5.01 -6.47
N GLN A 166 9.06 -5.69 -5.84
CA GLN A 166 9.25 -6.35 -4.55
C GLN A 166 10.30 -7.46 -4.64
N VAL A 167 10.21 -8.32 -5.65
CA VAL A 167 11.17 -9.43 -5.87
C VAL A 167 12.57 -8.91 -6.17
N GLU A 168 12.71 -7.84 -6.99
CA GLU A 168 14.00 -7.20 -7.23
C GLU A 168 14.63 -6.67 -5.92
N ASP A 169 13.85 -5.98 -5.10
CA ASP A 169 14.29 -5.48 -3.78
C ASP A 169 14.75 -6.63 -2.87
N ILE A 170 14.00 -7.74 -2.83
CA ILE A 170 14.32 -8.94 -2.04
C ILE A 170 15.62 -9.60 -2.55
N GLN A 171 15.80 -9.69 -3.87
CA GLN A 171 16.98 -10.28 -4.48
C GLN A 171 18.25 -9.47 -4.20
N LEU A 172 18.14 -8.14 -4.09
CA LEU A 172 19.25 -7.26 -3.73
C LEU A 172 19.61 -7.34 -2.25
N ALA A 173 18.68 -7.72 -1.38
CA ALA A 173 18.92 -7.82 0.05
C ALA A 173 20.06 -8.82 0.34
N SER A 174 20.88 -8.49 1.35
CA SER A 174 21.99 -9.36 1.79
C SER A 174 21.52 -10.44 2.77
N ALA A 175 20.42 -10.20 3.48
CA ALA A 175 19.83 -11.10 4.46
C ALA A 175 18.30 -10.99 4.44
N LEU A 176 17.64 -12.13 4.63
CA LEU A 176 16.19 -12.29 4.59
C LEU A 176 15.71 -13.09 5.82
N SER A 177 14.59 -12.70 6.40
CA SER A 177 13.84 -13.51 7.34
C SER A 177 12.51 -13.91 6.72
N LEU A 178 12.11 -15.18 6.86
CA LEU A 178 10.80 -15.65 6.44
C LEU A 178 9.87 -15.80 7.64
N ALA A 179 8.61 -15.42 7.47
CA ALA A 179 7.53 -15.78 8.37
C ALA A 179 6.47 -16.58 7.62
N ILE A 180 6.24 -17.81 8.07
CA ILE A 180 5.39 -18.81 7.44
C ILE A 180 4.18 -19.03 8.34
N GLY A 181 2.99 -18.74 7.82
CA GLY A 181 1.71 -18.90 8.50
C GLY A 181 0.80 -19.92 7.81
N GLU A 182 0.02 -20.70 8.56
CA GLU A 182 -1.10 -21.45 8.02
C GLU A 182 -2.35 -20.54 7.94
N SER A 183 -3.00 -20.49 6.79
CA SER A 183 -4.25 -19.77 6.57
C SER A 183 -5.26 -20.68 5.88
N CYS A 184 -6.55 -20.48 6.13
CA CYS A 184 -7.62 -21.13 5.38
C CYS A 184 -8.34 -20.08 4.53
N ASP A 185 -8.67 -20.41 3.27
CA ASP A 185 -9.54 -19.57 2.47
C ASP A 185 -11.02 -19.76 2.85
N ILE A 186 -11.92 -18.99 2.22
CA ILE A 186 -13.37 -19.04 2.49
C ILE A 186 -14.02 -20.39 2.12
N LYS A 187 -13.30 -21.26 1.40
CA LYS A 187 -13.72 -22.61 1.04
C LYS A 187 -13.03 -23.68 1.93
N ASP A 188 -12.41 -23.27 3.03
CA ASP A 188 -11.67 -24.11 3.97
C ASP A 188 -10.49 -24.85 3.33
N THR A 189 -9.93 -24.29 2.25
CA THR A 189 -8.70 -24.83 1.64
C THR A 189 -7.51 -24.29 2.40
N ALA A 190 -6.66 -25.19 2.89
CA ALA A 190 -5.42 -24.82 3.57
C ALA A 190 -4.42 -24.16 2.59
N GLN A 191 -3.86 -23.03 3.01
CA GLN A 191 -2.88 -22.25 2.28
C GLN A 191 -1.75 -21.83 3.23
N VAL A 192 -0.54 -21.71 2.69
CA VAL A 192 0.61 -21.18 3.41
C VAL A 192 0.76 -19.71 3.06
N THR A 193 0.71 -18.85 4.07
CA THR A 193 1.03 -17.44 3.94
C THR A 193 2.53 -17.25 4.18
N LEU A 194 3.24 -16.75 3.19
CA LEU A 194 4.68 -16.54 3.24
C LEU A 194 4.99 -15.05 3.23
N PHE A 195 5.44 -14.53 4.36
CA PHE A 195 5.98 -13.18 4.48
C PHE A 195 7.50 -13.21 4.44
N VAL A 196 8.09 -12.19 3.83
CA VAL A 196 9.52 -11.95 3.81
C VAL A 196 9.81 -10.60 4.48
N LYS A 197 10.78 -10.62 5.40
CA LYS A 197 11.31 -9.42 6.06
C LYS A 197 12.74 -9.22 5.62
N PHE A 198 13.07 -8.01 5.21
CA PHE A 198 14.38 -7.69 4.67
C PHE A 198 14.71 -6.22 4.85
N MET A 199 16.00 -5.88 4.73
CA MET A 199 16.46 -4.51 4.71
C MET A 199 16.50 -3.99 3.28
N SER A 200 15.62 -3.04 2.97
CA SER A 200 15.70 -2.23 1.75
C SER A 200 16.71 -1.09 1.95
N SER A 201 17.11 -0.44 0.86
CA SER A 201 17.99 0.74 0.88
C SER A 201 17.44 1.91 1.72
N GLN A 202 16.12 1.96 1.96
CA GLN A 202 15.47 3.05 2.69
C GLN A 202 15.02 2.67 4.11
N SER A 203 14.58 1.43 4.33
CA SER A 203 14.06 0.99 5.63
C SER A 203 13.93 -0.54 5.70
N PRO A 204 13.75 -1.12 6.91
CA PRO A 204 13.22 -2.48 7.04
C PRO A 204 11.85 -2.56 6.34
N LYS A 205 11.61 -3.66 5.63
CA LYS A 205 10.34 -3.98 4.97
C LYS A 205 9.85 -5.35 5.40
N GLU A 206 8.53 -5.49 5.51
CA GLU A 206 7.82 -6.76 5.69
C GLU A 206 6.75 -6.84 4.61
N GLU A 207 6.87 -7.83 3.73
CA GLU A 207 6.02 -7.95 2.56
C GLU A 207 5.51 -9.39 2.40
N LEU A 208 4.31 -9.51 1.84
CA LEU A 208 3.73 -10.81 1.51
C LEU A 208 4.36 -11.31 0.20
N LEU A 209 5.17 -12.37 0.29
CA LEU A 209 5.78 -13.01 -0.87
C LEU A 209 4.79 -13.93 -1.60
N GLY A 210 3.87 -14.58 -0.87
CA GLY A 210 2.85 -15.39 -1.51
C GLY A 210 1.85 -16.05 -0.58
N LEU A 211 0.69 -16.40 -1.16
CA LEU A 211 -0.29 -17.33 -0.60
C LEU A 211 -0.18 -18.63 -1.41
N LEU A 212 0.35 -19.68 -0.80
CA LEU A 212 0.69 -20.93 -1.46
C LEU A 212 -0.39 -21.98 -1.14
N PRO A 213 -1.25 -22.35 -2.10
CA PRO A 213 -2.26 -23.37 -1.85
C PRO A 213 -1.59 -24.73 -1.59
N LEU A 214 -2.06 -25.45 -0.57
CA LEU A 214 -1.64 -26.82 -0.29
C LEU A 214 -2.64 -27.79 -0.91
N SER A 215 -2.19 -28.64 -1.83
CA SER A 215 -3.02 -29.69 -2.41
C SER A 215 -3.15 -30.87 -1.45
N GLY A 216 -4.13 -30.81 -0.54
CA GLY A 216 -4.55 -31.94 0.30
C GLY A 216 -4.00 -31.93 1.72
N GLN A 217 -2.75 -32.35 1.93
CA GLN A 217 -2.19 -32.55 3.28
C GLN A 217 -1.42 -31.32 3.79
N THR A 218 -1.47 -31.08 5.10
CA THR A 218 -0.76 -29.99 5.79
C THR A 218 0.45 -30.52 6.57
N ARG A 219 1.23 -31.44 5.97
CA ARG A 219 2.46 -31.92 6.61
C ARG A 219 3.56 -30.88 6.47
N GLY A 220 4.52 -30.90 7.40
CA GLY A 220 5.67 -29.99 7.36
C GLY A 220 6.48 -30.09 6.05
N GLU A 221 6.54 -31.28 5.45
CA GLU A 221 7.18 -31.51 4.15
C GLU A 221 6.46 -30.81 2.99
N ASP A 222 5.13 -30.87 2.93
CA ASP A 222 4.33 -30.21 1.90
C ASP A 222 4.52 -28.69 1.96
N ILE A 223 4.55 -28.14 3.17
CA ILE A 223 4.81 -26.72 3.43
C ILE A 223 6.22 -26.34 2.99
N ALA A 224 7.23 -27.14 3.36
CA ALA A 224 8.62 -26.88 2.97
C ALA A 224 8.79 -26.90 1.45
N ASN A 225 8.19 -27.88 0.76
CA ASN A 225 8.22 -27.99 -0.69
C ASN A 225 7.53 -26.80 -1.37
N ALA A 226 6.37 -26.36 -0.86
CA ALA A 226 5.67 -25.19 -1.39
C ALA A 226 6.52 -23.92 -1.25
N VAL A 227 7.15 -23.72 -0.08
CA VAL A 227 8.01 -22.55 0.19
C VAL A 227 9.27 -22.60 -0.67
N GLN A 228 9.96 -23.73 -0.76
CA GLN A 228 11.15 -23.88 -1.62
C GLN A 228 10.81 -23.61 -3.09
N LYS A 229 9.69 -24.13 -3.58
CA LYS A 229 9.21 -23.85 -4.93
C LYS A 229 8.96 -22.36 -5.12
N CYS A 230 8.26 -21.70 -4.20
CA CYS A 230 7.99 -20.26 -4.25
C CYS A 230 9.29 -19.44 -4.30
N LEU A 231 10.28 -19.75 -3.46
CA LEU A 231 11.57 -19.07 -3.46
C LEU A 231 12.31 -19.25 -4.79
N LYS A 232 12.33 -20.48 -5.32
CA LYS A 232 12.95 -20.81 -6.60
C LYS A 232 12.27 -20.09 -7.78
N ASP A 233 10.94 -20.09 -7.82
CA ASP A 233 10.15 -19.44 -8.86
C ASP A 233 10.37 -17.91 -8.87
N ASN A 234 10.67 -17.32 -7.71
CA ASN A 234 11.02 -15.90 -7.57
C ASN A 234 12.54 -15.62 -7.64
N GLY A 235 13.38 -16.61 -7.91
CA GLY A 235 14.84 -16.45 -7.98
C GLY A 235 15.50 -16.00 -6.67
N ILE A 236 14.87 -16.28 -5.53
CA ILE A 236 15.38 -15.92 -4.20
C ILE A 236 16.38 -16.97 -3.74
N ASP A 237 17.61 -16.55 -3.45
CA ASP A 237 18.66 -17.42 -2.93
C ASP A 237 18.37 -17.82 -1.49
N ILE A 238 18.20 -19.13 -1.26
CA ILE A 238 17.93 -19.71 0.06
C ILE A 238 19.07 -19.42 1.05
N ASN A 239 20.31 -19.27 0.57
CA ASN A 239 21.45 -18.98 1.44
C ASN A 239 21.40 -17.60 2.08
N LYS A 240 20.57 -16.68 1.56
CA LYS A 240 20.33 -15.36 2.16
C LYS A 240 19.35 -15.41 3.32
N ILE A 241 18.68 -16.54 3.55
CA ILE A 241 17.69 -16.68 4.61
C ILE A 241 18.42 -16.91 5.94
N VAL A 242 18.39 -15.90 6.81
CA VAL A 242 19.03 -15.95 8.13
C VAL A 242 18.11 -16.49 9.21
N SER A 243 16.78 -16.43 9.00
CA SER A 243 15.80 -16.96 9.95
C SER A 243 14.48 -17.34 9.30
N ILE A 244 13.85 -18.40 9.81
CA ILE A 244 12.51 -18.83 9.42
C ILE A 244 11.65 -18.96 10.67
N ALA A 245 10.60 -18.16 10.74
CA ALA A 245 9.57 -18.24 11.78
C ALA A 245 8.35 -18.97 11.23
N THR A 246 8.09 -20.18 11.68
CA THR A 246 6.83 -20.89 11.38
C THR A 246 5.85 -20.70 12.54
N ASP A 247 4.57 -20.49 12.25
CA ASP A 247 3.48 -20.56 13.23
C ASP A 247 3.00 -22.01 13.51
N GLY A 248 3.46 -22.99 12.70
CA GLY A 248 3.06 -24.41 12.77
C GLY A 248 4.05 -25.60 13.04
N ALA A 249 5.20 -25.52 13.74
CA ALA A 249 5.83 -26.67 14.40
C ALA A 249 4.86 -27.35 15.42
N ARG A 250 3.93 -28.16 14.90
CA ARG A 250 2.99 -29.01 15.67
C ARG A 250 3.71 -29.91 16.67
N SER A 251 4.92 -30.38 16.33
CA SER A 251 5.73 -31.24 17.19
C SER A 251 6.15 -30.58 18.50
N MET A 252 6.34 -29.26 18.51
CA MET A 252 6.80 -28.53 19.70
C MET A 252 5.69 -27.66 20.33
N ARG A 253 4.68 -27.24 19.55
CA ARG A 253 3.54 -26.43 20.05
C ARG A 253 2.34 -27.24 20.51
N GLY A 254 2.16 -28.47 20.03
CA GLY A 254 1.02 -29.31 20.41
C GLY A 254 1.05 -29.73 21.87
N ILE A 255 2.19 -30.25 22.32
CA ILE A 255 2.31 -30.97 23.60
C ILE A 255 2.08 -30.05 24.81
N HIS A 256 2.82 -28.93 24.93
CA HIS A 256 2.64 -28.02 26.06
C HIS A 256 1.21 -27.45 26.10
N ARG A 257 0.62 -27.16 24.92
CA ARG A 257 -0.73 -26.62 24.81
C ARG A 257 -1.79 -27.66 25.12
N GLU A 258 -1.62 -28.91 24.69
CA GLU A 258 -2.47 -30.05 25.01
C GLU A 258 -2.46 -30.32 26.53
N ILE A 259 -1.28 -30.26 27.16
CA ILE A 259 -1.12 -30.44 28.61
C ILE A 259 -1.76 -29.28 29.38
N ILE A 260 -1.48 -28.03 29.01
CA ILE A 260 -2.10 -26.86 29.63
C ILE A 260 -3.62 -26.93 29.48
N ASN A 261 -4.13 -27.29 28.30
CA ASN A 261 -5.57 -27.43 28.08
C ASN A 261 -6.17 -28.63 28.84
N SER A 262 -5.47 -29.76 28.99
CA SER A 262 -5.97 -30.92 29.72
C SER A 262 -6.13 -30.62 31.22
N ILE A 263 -5.24 -29.79 31.77
CA ILE A 263 -5.29 -29.30 33.15
C ILE A 263 -6.35 -28.21 33.30
N LEU A 264 -6.39 -27.21 32.41
CA LEU A 264 -7.19 -26.00 32.58
C LEU A 264 -8.63 -26.10 32.04
N ALA A 265 -8.92 -26.99 31.08
CA ALA A 265 -10.27 -27.11 30.51
C ALA A 265 -11.25 -27.85 31.44
N LYS A 266 -10.74 -28.60 32.43
CA LYS A 266 -11.55 -29.28 33.44
C LYS A 266 -11.47 -28.49 34.74
N ALA A 267 -12.58 -27.85 35.14
CA ALA A 267 -12.64 -27.00 36.35
C ALA A 267 -12.13 -27.70 37.62
N LEU A 268 -12.37 -29.02 37.74
CA LEU A 268 -11.86 -29.83 38.86
C LEU A 268 -10.34 -29.98 38.82
N TYR A 269 -9.74 -30.23 37.65
CA TYR A 269 -8.29 -30.41 37.52
C TYR A 269 -7.55 -29.09 37.68
N HIS A 270 -8.13 -27.99 37.18
CA HIS A 270 -7.57 -26.66 37.39
C HIS A 270 -7.53 -26.30 38.89
N ARG A 271 -8.62 -26.52 39.62
CA ARG A 271 -8.65 -26.29 41.08
C ARG A 271 -7.63 -27.18 41.80
N GLN A 272 -7.61 -28.47 41.50
CA GLN A 272 -6.66 -29.40 42.12
C GLN A 272 -5.19 -29.06 41.81
N PHE A 273 -4.91 -28.57 40.60
CA PHE A 273 -3.57 -28.12 40.23
C PHE A 273 -3.16 -26.86 40.98
N LYS A 274 -4.09 -25.92 41.21
CA LYS A 274 -3.84 -24.73 42.05
C LYS A 274 -3.57 -25.09 43.50
N ASP A 275 -4.42 -25.94 44.08
CA ASP A 275 -4.26 -26.41 45.46
C ASP A 275 -2.91 -27.13 45.62
N PHE A 276 -2.50 -27.93 44.61
CA PHE A 276 -1.19 -28.58 44.57
C PHE A 276 -0.02 -27.58 44.49
N LEU A 277 -0.11 -26.55 43.63
CA LEU A 277 0.93 -25.51 43.53
C LEU A 277 1.09 -24.71 44.84
N GLU A 278 -0.02 -24.46 45.55
CA GLU A 278 0.00 -23.82 46.87
C GLU A 278 0.61 -24.73 47.94
N GLU A 279 0.33 -26.04 47.90
CA GLU A 279 0.85 -27.02 48.86
C GLU A 279 2.37 -27.19 48.78
N ILE A 280 2.95 -27.10 47.58
CA ILE A 280 4.39 -27.23 47.34
C ILE A 280 5.15 -25.90 47.36
N ASP A 281 4.48 -24.80 47.73
CA ASP A 281 5.03 -23.43 47.73
C ASP A 281 5.69 -23.06 46.39
N SER A 282 5.01 -23.39 45.27
CA SER A 282 5.54 -23.11 43.93
C SER A 282 5.62 -21.60 43.66
N GLN A 283 6.58 -21.20 42.83
CA GLN A 283 6.78 -19.80 42.42
C GLN A 283 5.54 -19.19 41.75
N PHE A 284 4.66 -20.03 41.16
CA PHE A 284 3.47 -19.58 40.46
C PHE A 284 2.23 -20.22 41.06
N SER A 285 1.16 -19.42 41.23
CA SER A 285 -0.14 -19.88 41.71
C SER A 285 -1.05 -20.43 40.61
N ASP A 286 -0.67 -20.30 39.32
CA ASP A 286 -1.46 -20.79 38.18
C ASP A 286 -0.67 -20.84 36.86
N LEU A 287 -1.12 -21.69 35.95
CA LEU A 287 -0.68 -21.70 34.54
C LEU A 287 -1.38 -20.59 33.74
N LEU A 288 -0.73 -20.15 32.66
CA LEU A 288 -1.30 -19.17 31.74
C LEU A 288 -2.08 -19.87 30.62
N LEU A 289 -3.34 -19.46 30.43
CA LEU A 289 -4.14 -19.85 29.27
C LEU A 289 -3.68 -19.11 28.01
N HIS A 290 -3.55 -19.85 26.91
CA HIS A 290 -3.28 -19.28 25.60
C HIS A 290 -4.51 -18.52 25.09
N ASN A 291 -4.41 -17.19 25.00
CA ASN A 291 -5.36 -16.37 24.24
C ASN A 291 -4.73 -16.08 22.85
N LYS A 292 -5.52 -16.19 21.77
CA LYS A 292 -5.06 -16.11 20.37
C LYS A 292 -4.43 -14.77 19.97
N VAL A 293 -4.29 -13.80 20.88
CA VAL A 293 -3.94 -12.42 20.57
C VAL A 293 -2.56 -12.09 21.13
N ARG A 294 -1.65 -11.73 20.21
CA ARG A 294 -0.25 -11.29 20.38
C ARG A 294 0.78 -12.36 20.71
N TRP A 295 1.99 -12.10 20.21
CA TRP A 295 3.15 -12.96 20.32
C TRP A 295 3.86 -12.82 21.68
N LEU A 296 3.79 -11.63 22.30
CA LEU A 296 4.35 -11.35 23.63
C LEU A 296 3.79 -12.27 24.72
N SER A 297 2.50 -12.63 24.64
CA SER A 297 1.86 -13.55 25.57
C SER A 297 2.34 -15.00 25.39
N ARG A 298 2.91 -15.36 24.24
CA ARG A 298 3.33 -16.73 23.93
C ARG A 298 4.67 -17.10 24.57
N GLY A 299 5.66 -16.21 24.58
CA GLY A 299 6.92 -16.45 25.29
C GLY A 299 6.73 -16.60 26.79
N ASN A 300 5.85 -15.79 27.39
CA ASN A 300 5.54 -15.86 28.83
C ASN A 300 4.83 -17.17 29.21
N VAL A 301 3.98 -17.72 28.34
CA VAL A 301 3.34 -19.02 28.55
C VAL A 301 4.37 -20.15 28.49
N LEU A 302 5.27 -20.13 27.50
CA LEU A 302 6.34 -21.14 27.37
C LEU A 302 7.29 -21.10 28.56
N GLN A 303 7.70 -19.89 28.99
CA GLN A 303 8.55 -19.72 30.17
C GLN A 303 7.88 -20.25 31.43
N ARG A 304 6.59 -19.94 31.65
CA ARG A 304 5.88 -20.46 32.82
C ARG A 304 5.72 -21.97 32.78
N PHE A 305 5.44 -22.55 31.61
CA PHE A 305 5.38 -24.00 31.45
C PHE A 305 6.72 -24.68 31.74
N ALA A 306 7.84 -24.09 31.29
CA ALA A 306 9.18 -24.59 31.58
C ALA A 306 9.53 -24.52 33.08
N LEU A 307 9.18 -23.42 33.75
CA LEU A 307 9.44 -23.24 35.18
C LEU A 307 8.57 -24.15 36.07
N CYS A 308 7.38 -24.51 35.62
CA CYS A 308 6.48 -25.44 36.33
C CYS A 308 6.62 -26.90 35.84
N LEU A 309 7.66 -27.24 35.08
CA LEU A 309 7.74 -28.53 34.38
C LEU A 309 7.75 -29.72 35.35
N SER A 310 8.46 -29.60 36.48
CA SER A 310 8.49 -30.61 37.54
C SER A 310 7.11 -30.85 38.16
N GLU A 311 6.40 -29.77 38.45
CA GLU A 311 5.07 -29.75 39.04
C GLU A 311 4.05 -30.36 38.07
N ILE A 312 4.15 -30.01 36.79
CA ILE A 312 3.33 -30.57 35.72
C ILE A 312 3.57 -32.07 35.59
N LYS A 313 4.83 -32.53 35.59
CA LYS A 313 5.16 -33.97 35.52
C LYS A 313 4.55 -34.74 36.70
N THR A 314 4.73 -34.23 37.92
CA THR A 314 4.18 -34.85 39.14
C THR A 314 2.66 -34.95 39.07
N PHE A 315 1.99 -33.87 38.70
CA PHE A 315 0.53 -33.85 38.60
C PHE A 315 -0.01 -34.79 37.51
N LEU A 316 0.63 -34.85 36.35
CA LEU A 316 0.22 -35.76 35.26
C LEU A 316 0.36 -37.23 35.67
N ASN A 317 1.44 -37.56 36.39
CA ASN A 317 1.66 -38.89 36.94
C ASN A 317 0.58 -39.28 37.97
N GLU A 318 0.22 -38.37 38.88
CA GLU A 318 -0.88 -38.58 39.84
C GLU A 318 -2.23 -38.82 39.14
N LYS A 319 -2.47 -38.15 38.01
CA LYS A 319 -3.68 -38.33 37.20
C LYS A 319 -3.61 -39.52 36.24
N SER A 320 -2.50 -40.26 36.22
CA SER A 320 -2.25 -41.35 35.29
C SER A 320 -2.39 -40.93 33.82
N ILE A 321 -1.97 -39.70 33.49
CA ILE A 321 -1.97 -39.16 32.13
C ILE A 321 -0.56 -39.29 31.55
N ASP A 322 -0.40 -40.18 30.58
CA ASP A 322 0.91 -40.47 29.98
C ASP A 322 1.33 -39.40 28.97
N HIS A 323 2.58 -38.94 29.09
CA HIS A 323 3.20 -37.95 28.21
C HIS A 323 4.70 -38.29 27.99
N PRO A 324 5.02 -39.31 27.19
CA PRO A 324 6.38 -39.86 27.06
C PRO A 324 7.41 -38.87 26.54
N LYS A 325 6.97 -37.84 25.80
CA LYS A 325 7.85 -36.78 25.29
C LYS A 325 8.38 -35.84 26.37
N LEU A 326 7.71 -35.74 27.53
CA LEU A 326 8.24 -34.98 28.66
C LEU A 326 9.42 -35.69 29.33
N GLU A 327 9.59 -36.99 29.10
CA GLU A 327 10.72 -37.79 29.59
C GLU A 327 11.83 -37.98 28.54
N GLU A 328 11.64 -37.45 27.33
CA GLU A 328 12.63 -37.52 26.26
C GLU A 328 13.65 -36.37 26.38
N ASP A 329 14.89 -36.69 26.76
CA ASP A 329 15.96 -35.70 26.95
C ASP A 329 16.19 -34.81 25.71
N LYS A 330 16.11 -35.39 24.52
CA LYS A 330 16.25 -34.65 23.26
C LYS A 330 15.15 -33.59 23.11
N TRP A 331 13.91 -33.97 23.42
CA TRP A 331 12.77 -33.05 23.36
C TRP A 331 12.88 -31.94 24.41
N LEU A 332 13.33 -32.27 25.63
CA LEU A 332 13.55 -31.29 26.70
C LEU A 332 14.63 -30.26 26.33
N GLN A 333 15.71 -30.69 25.68
CA GLN A 333 16.75 -29.79 25.19
C GLN A 333 16.23 -28.85 24.10
N GLU A 334 15.51 -29.38 23.11
CA GLU A 334 14.87 -28.60 22.05
C GLU A 334 13.82 -27.61 22.61
N PHE A 335 13.06 -28.05 23.61
CA PHE A 335 12.06 -27.24 24.29
C PHE A 335 12.67 -26.09 25.09
N ASN A 336 13.70 -26.34 25.91
CA ASN A 336 14.39 -25.30 26.68
C ASN A 336 15.07 -24.28 25.76
N PHE A 337 15.73 -24.74 24.70
CA PHE A 337 16.30 -23.86 23.68
C PHE A 337 15.26 -22.92 23.05
N MET A 338 14.07 -23.45 22.77
CA MET A 338 12.96 -22.63 22.26
C MET A 338 12.48 -21.61 23.30
N VAL A 339 12.35 -21.99 24.57
CA VAL A 339 11.93 -21.09 25.64
C VAL A 339 12.91 -19.93 25.75
N ASP A 340 14.21 -20.20 25.78
CA ASP A 340 15.26 -19.18 25.85
C ASP A 340 15.23 -18.24 24.64
N THR A 341 15.17 -18.80 23.43
CA THR A 341 15.10 -18.02 22.19
C THR A 341 13.86 -17.13 22.14
N THR A 342 12.71 -17.69 22.53
CA THR A 342 11.43 -16.95 22.52
C THR A 342 11.43 -15.86 23.59
N MET A 343 12.07 -16.10 24.74
CA MET A 343 12.23 -15.08 25.78
C MET A 343 13.12 -13.93 25.30
N LYS A 344 14.20 -14.21 24.58
CA LYS A 344 15.06 -13.15 24.02
C LYS A 344 14.39 -12.35 22.91
N LEU A 345 13.55 -13.00 22.10
CA LEU A 345 12.68 -12.31 21.14
C LEU A 345 11.64 -11.42 21.84
N ASN A 346 11.06 -11.88 22.95
CA ASN A 346 10.14 -11.09 23.78
C ASN A 346 10.83 -9.84 24.36
N GLU A 347 12.03 -10.00 24.94
CA GLU A 347 12.84 -8.89 25.45
C GLU A 347 13.17 -7.88 24.36
N LEU A 348 13.68 -8.35 23.21
CA LEU A 348 14.00 -7.48 22.07
C LEU A 348 12.80 -6.65 21.65
N ASN A 349 11.65 -7.28 21.46
CA ASN A 349 10.48 -6.52 21.00
C ASN A 349 9.90 -5.57 22.05
N LEU A 350 9.96 -5.89 23.33
CA LEU A 350 9.58 -4.91 24.35
C LEU A 350 10.48 -3.66 24.25
N LYS A 351 11.76 -3.84 23.94
CA LYS A 351 12.69 -2.72 23.72
C LYS A 351 12.44 -1.98 22.40
N LEU A 352 12.04 -2.68 21.34
CA LEU A 352 11.66 -2.08 20.06
C LEU A 352 10.30 -1.34 20.14
N GLN A 353 9.46 -1.68 21.13
CA GLN A 353 8.18 -1.02 21.37
C GLN A 353 8.34 0.22 22.27
N GLY A 354 8.46 1.39 21.64
CA GLY A 354 8.51 2.67 22.35
C GLY A 354 8.54 3.85 21.40
N LYS A 355 7.93 4.99 21.79
CA LYS A 355 8.08 6.26 21.06
C LYS A 355 9.31 6.99 21.61
N GLY A 356 10.21 7.44 20.73
CA GLY A 356 11.37 8.26 21.11
C GLY A 356 12.74 7.57 21.05
N ASN A 357 12.81 6.30 20.65
CA ASN A 357 14.09 5.62 20.45
C ASN A 357 14.73 6.07 19.13
N PRO A 358 15.98 6.56 19.14
CA PRO A 358 16.69 6.91 17.90
C PRO A 358 17.04 5.63 17.13
N ALA A 359 17.05 5.71 15.79
CA ALA A 359 17.21 4.56 14.90
C ALA A 359 18.48 3.73 15.17
N TYR A 360 19.58 4.37 15.60
CA TYR A 360 20.83 3.67 15.93
C TYR A 360 20.68 2.78 17.17
N ALA A 361 19.88 3.17 18.17
CA ALA A 361 19.65 2.37 19.38
C ALA A 361 18.79 1.14 19.09
N LEU A 362 17.82 1.25 18.16
CA LEU A 362 17.05 0.10 17.67
C LEU A 362 17.95 -0.86 16.89
N LEU A 363 18.87 -0.33 16.07
CA LEU A 363 19.84 -1.12 15.33
C LEU A 363 20.81 -1.85 16.26
N GLU A 364 21.31 -1.20 17.32
CA GLU A 364 22.17 -1.84 18.32
C GLU A 364 21.49 -3.01 19.03
N GLU A 365 20.21 -2.87 19.41
CA GLU A 365 19.45 -3.95 20.03
C GLU A 365 19.22 -5.14 19.08
N VAL A 366 18.98 -4.87 17.80
CA VAL A 366 18.86 -5.92 16.77
C VAL A 366 20.20 -6.61 16.53
N VAL A 367 21.30 -5.86 16.39
CA VAL A 367 22.66 -6.41 16.21
C VAL A 367 23.11 -7.20 17.44
N CYS A 368 22.74 -6.77 18.65
CA CYS A 368 23.02 -7.50 19.88
C CYS A 368 22.28 -8.83 19.90
N PHE A 369 21.01 -8.84 19.49
CA PHE A 369 20.22 -10.06 19.35
C PHE A 369 20.80 -11.02 18.29
N GLU A 370 21.20 -10.50 17.11
CA GLU A 370 21.85 -11.28 16.05
C GLU A 370 23.11 -11.99 16.55
N LYS A 371 23.95 -11.28 17.32
CA LYS A 371 25.16 -11.85 17.93
C LYS A 371 24.83 -12.99 18.90
N ILE A 372 23.79 -12.84 19.72
CA ILE A 372 23.32 -13.89 20.64
C ILE A 372 22.85 -15.12 19.86
N THR A 373 22.09 -14.93 18.78
CA THR A 373 21.62 -16.05 17.94
C THR A 373 22.70 -16.69 17.09
N SER A 374 23.80 -16.00 16.82
CA SER A 374 24.94 -16.53 16.05
C SER A 374 25.91 -17.40 16.86
N PHE A 375 25.78 -17.40 18.20
CA PHE A 375 26.57 -18.23 19.12
C PHE A 375 25.87 -19.55 19.49
N CYS A 376 24.60 -19.67 19.15
CA CYS A 376 23.78 -20.89 19.26
C CYS A 376 23.79 -21.64 17.93
#